data_AF-H3BEY8-F1
#
_entry.id   AF-H3BEY8-F1
#
_cell.length_a   1.000
_cell.length_b   1.000
_cell.length_c   1.000
_cell.angle_alpha   90.00
_cell.angle_beta   90.00
_cell.angle_gamma   90.00
#
_symmetry.space_group_name_H-M   'P 1'
#
loop_
_entity.id
_entity.type
_entity.pdbx_description
1 polymer ?
#
loop_
_entity_poly.entity_id
_entity_poly.type
_entity_poly.pdbx_seq_one_letter_code
_entity_poly.pdbx_strand_id
1 'polypeptide(L)'
;QTASTILSNIVHCRELKINYDTRLRERRYGEAEGKPLRDLKAMAKAAGQQCPTYTPAGGETLEEVRARAREFFEFLCQLMMEQAIQCWHGQDALATASGGSEKNASNLRFPNTDHYIAKEFSSDIIYGANDLEAHVLLVSHGAYMRTWIKYFVEDLNCILPLTLTKSELFSASPNTGVSHFVVNVEGKEQFPPDIYCIYINKHDHLQTVEPS
;
A
#
# COMPACT_ATOMS: atom_id res chain seq x y z
N GLN A 1 3.43 6.59 15.49
CA GLN A 1 3.67 5.50 16.46
C GLN A 1 3.81 4.16 15.75
N THR A 2 2.76 3.66 15.07
CA THR A 2 2.76 2.34 14.42
C THR A 2 3.98 2.09 13.51
N ALA A 3 4.30 3.01 12.59
CA ALA A 3 5.47 2.89 11.72
C ALA A 3 6.78 2.72 12.50
N SER A 4 6.99 3.54 13.55
CA SER A 4 8.18 3.47 14.39
C SER A 4 8.30 2.13 15.14
N THR A 5 7.18 1.61 15.65
CA THR A 5 7.15 0.28 16.30
C THR A 5 7.44 -0.84 15.31
N ILE A 6 6.93 -0.76 14.08
CA ILE A 6 7.28 -1.74 13.04
C ILE A 6 8.78 -1.70 12.77
N LEU A 7 9.34 -0.51 12.51
CA LEU A 7 10.77 -0.36 12.21
C LEU A 7 11.68 -0.83 13.35
N SER A 8 11.31 -0.63 14.62
CA SER A 8 12.12 -1.09 15.75
C SER A 8 12.22 -2.62 15.85
N ASN A 9 11.29 -3.36 15.23
CA ASN A 9 11.27 -4.82 15.22
C ASN A 9 11.82 -5.41 13.91
N ILE A 10 12.21 -4.58 12.94
CA ILE A 10 12.82 -5.03 11.70
C ILE A 10 14.28 -5.41 11.97
N VAL A 11 14.60 -6.70 11.77
CA VAL A 11 15.95 -7.26 12.04
C VAL A 11 16.95 -6.91 10.93
N HIS A 12 16.48 -6.69 9.70
CA HIS A 12 17.26 -6.41 8.50
C HIS A 12 16.87 -5.02 7.94
N CYS A 13 17.82 -4.10 7.71
CA CYS A 13 17.61 -2.67 7.42
C CYS A 13 17.37 -1.78 8.65
N ARG A 14 18.43 -1.58 9.46
CA ARG A 14 18.39 -0.76 10.69
C ARG A 14 18.41 0.76 10.47
N GLU A 15 18.57 1.23 9.24
CA GLU A 15 18.68 2.66 8.91
C GLU A 15 17.52 3.16 8.01
N LEU A 16 16.35 2.54 8.09
CA LEU A 16 15.18 3.02 7.36
C LEU A 16 14.69 4.36 7.95
N LYS A 17 14.65 5.39 7.11
CA LYS A 17 14.10 6.70 7.48
C LYS A 17 12.59 6.72 7.22
N ILE A 18 11.82 7.12 8.23
CA ILE A 18 10.38 7.39 8.06
C ILE A 18 10.22 8.73 7.34
N ASN A 19 9.53 8.71 6.20
CA ASN A 19 9.08 9.92 5.51
C ASN A 19 7.60 10.15 5.83
N TYR A 20 7.28 11.34 6.33
CA TYR A 20 5.90 11.72 6.64
C TYR A 20 5.29 12.46 5.46
N ASP A 21 4.10 12.06 5.03
CA ASP A 21 3.36 12.71 3.95
C ASP A 21 1.94 13.04 4.42
N THR A 22 1.56 14.31 4.33
CA THR A 22 0.26 14.80 4.80
C THR A 22 -0.90 14.27 3.96
N ARG A 23 -0.65 13.79 2.74
CA ARG A 23 -1.63 13.15 1.87
C ARG A 23 -2.05 11.77 2.36
N LEU A 24 -1.31 11.17 3.31
CA LEU A 24 -1.63 9.88 3.94
C LEU A 24 -2.50 9.97 5.20
N ARG A 25 -2.94 11.18 5.60
CA ARG A 25 -3.80 11.36 6.80
C ARG A 25 -5.17 10.69 6.66
N GLU A 26 -5.87 10.50 7.77
CA GLU A 26 -7.26 10.04 7.74
C GLU A 26 -8.21 11.02 7.03
N ARG A 27 -9.34 10.52 6.52
CA ARG A 27 -10.45 11.35 6.05
C ARG A 27 -10.87 12.33 7.14
N ARG A 28 -10.98 13.62 6.80
CA ARG A 28 -11.56 14.60 7.73
C ARG A 28 -13.06 14.39 7.87
N TYR A 29 -13.55 14.34 9.10
CA TYR A 29 -14.97 14.21 9.43
C TYR A 29 -15.61 15.54 9.87
N GLY A 30 -14.88 16.65 9.83
CA GLY A 30 -15.40 17.98 10.11
C GLY A 30 -16.07 18.07 11.48
N GLU A 31 -17.32 18.54 11.52
CA GLU A 31 -18.11 18.61 12.76
C GLU A 31 -18.39 17.25 13.44
N ALA A 32 -18.13 16.12 12.76
CA ALA A 32 -18.27 14.79 13.33
C ALA A 32 -16.97 14.27 13.98
N GLU A 33 -15.86 15.01 13.90
CA GLU A 33 -14.60 14.65 14.57
C GLU A 33 -14.78 14.52 16.09
N GLY A 34 -14.19 13.47 16.66
CA GLY A 34 -14.30 13.16 18.10
C GLY A 34 -15.68 12.66 18.55
N LYS A 35 -16.68 12.61 17.66
CA LYS A 35 -18.01 12.09 18.00
C LYS A 35 -18.09 10.57 17.77
N PRO A 36 -18.94 9.86 18.52
CA PRO A 36 -19.21 8.44 18.29
C PRO A 36 -19.75 8.16 16.89
N LEU A 37 -19.42 7.00 16.32
CA LEU A 37 -19.90 6.57 14.99
C LEU A 37 -21.44 6.60 14.85
N ARG A 38 -22.17 6.34 15.93
CA ARG A 38 -23.65 6.40 15.93
C ARG A 38 -24.17 7.80 15.60
N ASP A 39 -23.44 8.84 16.01
CA ASP A 39 -23.83 10.23 15.80
C ASP A 39 -23.60 10.60 14.33
N LEU A 40 -22.48 10.17 13.75
CA LEU A 40 -22.23 10.31 12.30
C LEU A 40 -23.32 9.60 11.47
N LYS A 41 -23.73 8.39 11.87
CA LYS A 41 -24.85 7.67 11.22
C LYS A 41 -26.17 8.41 11.36
N ALA A 42 -26.43 9.04 12.51
CA ALA A 42 -27.63 9.83 12.73
C ALA A 42 -27.63 11.11 11.87
N MET A 43 -26.48 11.80 11.77
CA MET A 43 -26.31 12.97 10.87
C MET A 43 -26.57 12.59 9.41
N ALA A 44 -25.99 11.48 8.94
CA ALA A 44 -26.22 10.99 7.59
C ALA A 44 -27.70 10.73 7.33
N LYS A 45 -28.37 10.02 8.26
CA LYS A 45 -29.81 9.73 8.17
C LYS A 45 -30.65 11.01 8.16
N ALA A 46 -30.33 12.00 8.99
CA ALA A 46 -31.01 13.29 9.03
C ALA A 46 -30.86 14.07 7.72
N ALA A 47 -29.74 13.90 7.03
CA ALA A 47 -29.48 14.48 5.71
C ALA A 47 -30.03 13.64 4.53
N GLY A 48 -30.75 12.54 4.80
CA GLY A 48 -31.25 11.63 3.76
C GLY A 48 -30.15 10.84 3.02
N GLN A 49 -28.95 10.77 3.58
CA GLN A 49 -27.78 10.09 3.03
C GLN A 49 -27.39 8.88 3.88
N GLN A 50 -26.40 8.11 3.44
CA GLN A 50 -25.88 6.95 4.17
C GLN A 50 -24.37 7.08 4.38
N CYS A 51 -23.84 6.38 5.38
CA CYS A 51 -22.40 6.20 5.50
C CYS A 51 -21.94 5.11 4.51
N PRO A 52 -20.77 5.26 3.85
CA PRO A 52 -19.78 6.32 4.05
C PRO A 52 -19.92 7.54 3.12
N THR A 53 -20.96 7.62 2.27
CA THR A 53 -21.08 8.69 1.26
C THR A 53 -21.42 10.06 1.84
N TYR A 54 -22.11 10.10 2.98
CA TYR A 54 -22.36 11.34 3.70
C TYR A 54 -21.05 12.06 4.08
N THR A 55 -21.03 13.38 3.85
CA THR A 55 -19.91 14.25 4.22
C THR A 55 -20.43 15.31 5.20
N PRO A 56 -20.02 15.27 6.48
CA PRO A 56 -20.35 16.30 7.45
C PRO A 56 -19.78 17.66 7.05
N ALA A 57 -20.34 18.75 7.59
CA ALA A 57 -19.82 20.09 7.37
C ALA A 57 -18.34 20.18 7.80
N GLY A 58 -17.50 20.75 6.93
CA GLY A 58 -16.04 20.82 7.13
C GLY A 58 -15.28 19.49 6.99
N GLY A 59 -15.97 18.40 6.63
CA GLY A 59 -15.37 17.11 6.32
C GLY A 59 -14.88 17.00 4.87
N GLU A 60 -14.21 15.90 4.57
CA GLU A 60 -13.78 15.54 3.21
C GLU A 60 -14.77 14.59 2.54
N THR A 61 -15.02 14.81 1.25
CA THR A 61 -15.76 13.87 0.41
C THR A 61 -14.92 12.62 0.10
N LEU A 62 -15.56 11.54 -0.35
CA LEU A 62 -14.80 10.36 -0.79
C LEU A 62 -13.93 10.66 -2.02
N GLU A 63 -14.40 11.56 -2.88
CA GLU A 63 -13.71 12.03 -4.07
C GLU A 63 -12.47 12.85 -3.73
N GLU A 64 -12.53 13.72 -2.71
CA GLU A 64 -11.36 14.46 -2.21
C GLU A 64 -10.31 13.53 -1.60
N VAL A 65 -10.74 12.53 -0.82
CA VAL A 65 -9.85 11.49 -0.29
C VAL A 65 -9.23 10.68 -1.42
N ARG A 66 -10.01 10.30 -2.44
CA ARG A 66 -9.53 9.59 -3.63
C ARG A 66 -8.51 10.42 -4.40
N ALA A 67 -8.76 11.71 -4.60
CA ALA A 67 -7.87 12.61 -5.34
C ALA A 67 -6.49 12.69 -4.71
N ARG A 68 -6.40 12.88 -3.38
CA ARG A 68 -5.10 12.89 -2.69
C ARG A 68 -4.43 11.51 -2.62
N ALA A 69 -5.21 10.42 -2.62
CA ALA A 69 -4.66 9.07 -2.70
C ALA A 69 -4.01 8.80 -4.06
N ARG A 70 -4.68 9.22 -5.14
CA ARG A 70 -4.13 9.21 -6.49
C ARG A 70 -2.85 10.05 -6.58
N GLU A 71 -2.90 11.30 -6.11
CA GLU A 71 -1.76 12.21 -6.17
C GLU A 71 -0.53 11.64 -5.41
N PHE A 72 -0.75 11.05 -4.24
CA PHE A 72 0.30 10.38 -3.49
C PHE A 72 0.85 9.16 -4.23
N PHE A 73 -0.02 8.33 -4.82
CA PHE A 73 0.40 7.14 -5.55
C PHE A 73 1.23 7.47 -6.78
N GLU A 74 0.80 8.46 -7.58
CA GLU A 74 1.56 8.94 -8.74
C GLU A 74 2.94 9.46 -8.32
N PHE A 75 3.00 10.26 -7.24
CA PHE A 75 4.26 10.69 -6.65
C PHE A 75 5.14 9.51 -6.23
N LEU A 76 4.57 8.48 -5.59
CA LEU A 76 5.31 7.32 -5.13
C LEU A 76 5.90 6.53 -6.31
N CYS A 77 5.12 6.29 -7.36
CA CYS A 77 5.60 5.64 -8.59
C CYS A 77 6.76 6.42 -9.21
N GLN A 78 6.62 7.74 -9.37
CA GLN A 78 7.70 8.59 -9.91
C GLN A 78 8.96 8.54 -9.04
N LEU A 79 8.80 8.62 -7.71
CA LEU A 79 9.92 8.54 -6.78
C LEU A 79 10.68 7.21 -6.87
N MET A 80 9.97 6.09 -6.99
CA MET A 80 10.60 4.77 -7.13
C MET A 80 11.33 4.64 -8.47
N MET A 81 10.74 5.12 -9.57
CA MET A 81 11.39 5.15 -10.87
C MET A 81 12.65 6.01 -10.91
N GLU A 82 12.65 7.16 -10.24
CA GLU A 82 13.83 8.03 -10.19
C GLU A 82 14.97 7.39 -9.40
N GLN A 83 14.66 6.70 -8.30
CA GLN A 83 15.64 5.94 -7.52
C GLN A 83 16.19 4.75 -8.29
N ALA A 84 15.33 4.02 -9.00
CA ALA A 84 15.69 2.96 -9.93
C ALA A 84 16.75 3.42 -10.93
N ILE A 85 16.44 4.48 -11.69
CA ILE A 85 17.35 5.08 -12.68
C ILE A 85 18.70 5.44 -12.04
N GLN A 86 18.71 6.07 -10.86
CA GLN A 86 19.95 6.44 -10.17
C GLN A 86 20.81 5.22 -9.78
N CYS A 87 20.19 4.15 -9.28
CA CYS A 87 20.87 2.91 -8.93
C CYS A 87 21.50 2.24 -10.16
N TRP A 88 20.79 2.18 -11.28
CA TRP A 88 21.28 1.58 -12.53
C TRP A 88 22.46 2.37 -13.14
N HIS A 89 22.40 3.70 -13.14
CA HIS A 89 23.51 4.52 -13.64
C HIS A 89 24.77 4.43 -12.76
N GLY A 90 24.61 4.17 -11.45
CA GLY A 90 25.73 3.94 -10.53
C GLY A 90 26.42 2.58 -10.70
N GLN A 91 25.69 1.55 -11.17
CA GLN A 91 26.25 0.22 -11.44
C GLN A 91 27.02 0.17 -12.77
N ASP A 92 26.57 0.87 -13.79
CA ASP A 92 27.23 0.92 -15.12
C ASP A 92 28.56 1.71 -15.09
N ALA A 93 28.62 2.75 -14.25
CA ALA A 93 29.86 3.51 -14.00
C ALA A 93 30.91 2.74 -13.17
N LEU A 94 30.49 1.77 -12.34
CA LEU A 94 31.41 0.91 -11.57
C LEU A 94 31.90 -0.30 -12.40
N ALA A 95 31.05 -0.82 -13.30
CA ALA A 95 31.38 -1.94 -14.18
C ALA A 95 32.49 -1.60 -15.20
N THR A 96 32.67 -0.33 -15.54
CA THR A 96 33.72 0.15 -16.44
C THR A 96 35.07 0.41 -15.75
N ALA A 97 35.14 0.37 -14.41
CA ALA A 97 36.35 0.74 -13.66
C ALA A 97 36.98 -0.38 -12.80
N SER A 98 36.33 -1.54 -12.63
CA SER A 98 36.92 -2.63 -11.82
C SER A 98 36.60 -4.01 -12.38
N GLY A 99 37.60 -4.64 -13.02
CA GLY A 99 37.63 -6.07 -13.20
C GLY A 99 37.71 -6.77 -11.83
N GLY A 100 36.66 -7.51 -11.49
CA GLY A 100 36.65 -8.53 -10.45
C GLY A 100 36.60 -8.05 -8.99
N SER A 101 35.40 -8.00 -8.42
CA SER A 101 35.08 -8.65 -7.14
C SER A 101 33.58 -8.51 -6.89
N GLU A 102 32.84 -9.60 -7.08
CA GLU A 102 31.48 -9.77 -6.58
C GLU A 102 31.47 -9.51 -5.06
N LYS A 103 30.78 -8.45 -4.62
CA LYS A 103 30.44 -8.26 -3.20
C LYS A 103 28.99 -7.83 -3.06
N ASN A 104 28.14 -8.84 -2.87
CA ASN A 104 27.04 -8.90 -1.89
C ASN A 104 26.04 -7.73 -1.86
N ALA A 105 25.30 -7.51 -2.94
CA ALA A 105 24.01 -6.80 -2.89
C ALA A 105 22.78 -7.74 -2.85
N SER A 106 22.98 -9.07 -2.87
CA SER A 106 21.94 -10.06 -3.18
C SER A 106 21.27 -10.77 -2.00
N ASN A 107 21.30 -10.22 -0.78
CA ASN A 107 20.73 -10.93 0.40
C ASN A 107 19.68 -10.15 1.17
N LEU A 108 18.82 -9.39 0.50
CA LEU A 108 17.49 -9.09 1.03
C LEU A 108 16.50 -10.14 0.50
N ARG A 109 16.66 -11.39 0.96
CA ARG A 109 15.69 -12.44 0.71
C ARG A 109 14.51 -12.22 1.65
N PHE A 110 13.46 -11.56 1.16
CA PHE A 110 12.21 -11.45 1.90
C PHE A 110 11.50 -12.80 1.87
N PRO A 111 11.25 -13.44 3.02
CA PRO A 111 10.52 -14.70 3.04
C PRO A 111 9.07 -14.43 2.59
N ASN A 112 8.65 -15.06 1.48
CA ASN A 112 7.28 -15.25 0.97
C ASN A 112 6.84 -14.54 -0.33
N THR A 113 7.69 -13.81 -1.05
CA THR A 113 7.25 -13.20 -2.33
C THR A 113 7.19 -14.22 -3.48
N ASP A 114 8.19 -15.09 -3.59
CA ASP A 114 8.34 -16.05 -4.70
C ASP A 114 7.23 -17.11 -4.76
N HIS A 115 6.66 -17.49 -3.61
CA HIS A 115 5.78 -18.66 -3.53
C HIS A 115 4.29 -18.32 -3.58
N TYR A 116 3.91 -17.04 -3.38
CA TYR A 116 2.51 -16.65 -3.30
C TYR A 116 1.94 -16.21 -4.65
N ILE A 117 2.73 -15.47 -5.45
CA ILE A 117 2.31 -14.98 -6.78
C ILE A 117 2.03 -16.14 -7.74
N ALA A 118 2.92 -17.14 -7.78
CA ALA A 118 2.82 -18.29 -8.68
C ALA A 118 1.68 -19.28 -8.33
N LYS A 119 1.09 -19.20 -7.14
CA LYS A 119 0.07 -20.16 -6.67
C LYS A 119 -1.37 -19.67 -6.85
N GLU A 120 -1.59 -18.36 -6.85
CA GLU A 120 -2.94 -17.76 -6.98
C GLU A 120 -3.23 -17.11 -8.34
N PHE A 121 -2.19 -16.84 -9.14
CA PHE A 121 -2.32 -16.27 -10.49
C PHE A 121 -1.87 -17.28 -11.56
N SER A 122 -2.40 -17.16 -12.78
CA SER A 122 -2.01 -18.01 -13.92
C SER A 122 -0.49 -18.00 -14.07
N SER A 123 0.11 -19.13 -14.47
CA SER A 123 1.56 -19.40 -14.53
C SER A 123 2.41 -18.42 -15.37
N ASP A 124 1.78 -17.47 -16.04
CA ASP A 124 2.40 -16.51 -16.96
C ASP A 124 2.92 -15.24 -16.26
N ILE A 125 2.63 -15.03 -14.97
CA ILE A 125 3.06 -13.83 -14.21
C ILE A 125 3.93 -14.29 -13.03
N ILE A 126 5.20 -14.60 -13.31
CA ILE A 126 6.20 -14.91 -12.28
C ILE A 126 7.15 -13.73 -12.20
N TYR A 127 6.94 -12.83 -11.24
CA TYR A 127 7.99 -11.91 -10.79
C TYR A 127 8.64 -12.54 -9.55
N GLY A 128 9.91 -12.93 -9.68
CA GLY A 128 10.69 -13.39 -8.53
C GLY A 128 11.03 -12.22 -7.61
N ALA A 129 11.33 -12.48 -6.35
CA ALA A 129 11.85 -11.53 -5.37
C ALA A 129 13.14 -10.82 -5.85
N ASN A 130 13.80 -11.36 -6.88
CA ASN A 130 14.98 -10.79 -7.52
C ASN A 130 14.66 -9.74 -8.61
N ASP A 131 13.41 -9.60 -9.04
CA ASP A 131 12.97 -8.60 -10.04
C ASP A 131 12.30 -7.37 -9.40
N LEU A 132 12.16 -7.36 -8.07
CA LEU A 132 11.56 -6.26 -7.32
C LEU A 132 12.61 -5.21 -6.95
N GLU A 133 12.49 -4.04 -7.55
CA GLU A 133 13.45 -2.95 -7.37
C GLU A 133 13.30 -2.23 -6.01
N ALA A 134 12.12 -2.25 -5.39
CA ALA A 134 11.89 -1.65 -4.09
C ALA A 134 10.72 -2.30 -3.31
N HIS A 135 10.84 -2.32 -1.98
CA HIS A 135 9.75 -2.66 -1.05
C HIS A 135 9.37 -1.43 -0.22
N VAL A 136 8.13 -0.96 -0.36
CA VAL A 136 7.63 0.25 0.31
C VAL A 136 6.68 -0.15 1.44
N LEU A 137 6.99 0.29 2.68
CA LEU A 137 6.08 0.19 3.81
C LEU A 137 5.28 1.48 3.97
N LEU A 138 3.95 1.38 3.84
CA LEU A 138 3.02 2.47 4.05
C LEU A 138 2.17 2.24 5.30
N VAL A 139 2.05 3.27 6.13
CA VAL A 139 1.22 3.26 7.33
C VAL A 139 0.25 4.43 7.25
N SER A 140 -1.04 4.13 7.28
CA SER A 140 -2.11 5.12 7.16
C SER A 140 -3.35 4.68 7.96
N HIS A 141 -4.53 5.13 7.57
CA HIS A 141 -5.77 5.06 8.32
C HIS A 141 -6.88 4.35 7.54
N GLY A 142 -7.90 3.88 8.25
CA GLY A 142 -8.88 2.94 7.71
C GLY A 142 -9.71 3.51 6.56
N ALA A 143 -10.25 4.73 6.68
CA ALA A 143 -11.09 5.27 5.63
C ALA A 143 -10.25 5.68 4.40
N TYR A 144 -9.06 6.23 4.61
CA TYR A 144 -8.10 6.49 3.53
C TYR A 144 -7.71 5.22 2.77
N MET A 145 -7.24 4.18 3.47
CA MET A 145 -6.79 2.92 2.84
C MET A 145 -7.92 2.24 2.08
N ARG A 146 -9.15 2.25 2.62
CA ARG A 146 -10.32 1.72 1.91
C ARG A 146 -10.59 2.47 0.61
N THR A 147 -10.50 3.80 0.62
CA THR A 147 -10.68 4.62 -0.59
C THR A 147 -9.54 4.36 -1.60
N TRP A 148 -8.31 4.20 -1.12
CA TRP A 148 -7.16 3.94 -1.99
C TRP A 148 -7.22 2.55 -2.64
N ILE A 149 -7.56 1.51 -1.89
CA ILE A 149 -7.79 0.16 -2.44
C ILE A 149 -8.91 0.18 -3.47
N LYS A 150 -9.99 0.94 -3.21
CA LYS A 150 -11.08 1.13 -4.17
C LYS A 150 -10.59 1.80 -5.46
N TYR A 151 -9.72 2.81 -5.35
CA TYR A 151 -9.06 3.44 -6.50
C TYR A 151 -8.23 2.43 -7.31
N PHE A 152 -7.44 1.58 -6.66
CA PHE A 152 -6.69 0.53 -7.36
C PHE A 152 -7.60 -0.41 -8.15
N VAL A 153 -8.71 -0.85 -7.57
CA VAL A 153 -9.61 -1.80 -8.23
C VAL A 153 -10.45 -1.16 -9.31
N GLU A 154 -11.08 -0.01 -9.03
CA GLU A 154 -12.06 0.59 -9.94
C GLU A 154 -11.42 1.43 -11.03
N ASP A 155 -10.33 2.13 -10.72
CA ASP A 155 -9.76 3.14 -11.63
C ASP A 155 -8.48 2.62 -12.30
N LEU A 156 -7.71 1.76 -11.62
CA LEU A 156 -6.45 1.22 -12.13
C LEU A 156 -6.51 -0.26 -12.55
N ASN A 157 -7.70 -0.86 -12.53
CA ASN A 157 -7.92 -2.26 -12.94
C ASN A 157 -7.00 -3.27 -12.23
N CYS A 158 -6.74 -3.05 -10.93
CA CYS A 158 -5.93 -3.96 -10.12
C CYS A 158 -6.41 -5.41 -10.24
N ILE A 159 -5.47 -6.30 -10.52
CA ILE A 159 -5.70 -7.73 -10.63
C ILE A 159 -5.82 -8.31 -9.21
N LEU A 160 -6.94 -8.96 -8.93
CA LEU A 160 -7.28 -9.50 -7.61
C LEU A 160 -7.09 -11.02 -7.55
N PRO A 161 -6.74 -11.58 -6.37
CA PRO A 161 -6.70 -13.02 -6.19
C PRO A 161 -8.07 -13.66 -6.48
N LEU A 162 -8.08 -14.83 -7.11
CA LEU A 162 -9.32 -15.56 -7.42
C LEU A 162 -10.13 -15.93 -6.17
N THR A 163 -9.45 -16.06 -5.03
CA THR A 163 -10.02 -16.40 -3.73
C THR A 163 -10.68 -15.21 -3.02
N LEU A 164 -10.41 -13.97 -3.46
CA LEU A 164 -10.86 -12.77 -2.78
C LEU A 164 -12.31 -12.41 -3.16
N THR A 165 -13.20 -12.38 -2.17
CA THR A 165 -14.59 -11.97 -2.40
C THR A 165 -14.74 -10.45 -2.45
N LYS A 166 -15.77 -9.97 -3.15
CA LYS A 166 -16.16 -8.54 -3.14
C LYS A 166 -16.45 -8.01 -1.73
N SER A 167 -16.97 -8.86 -0.84
CA SER A 167 -17.26 -8.47 0.54
C SER A 167 -15.98 -8.19 1.32
N GLU A 168 -14.97 -9.06 1.19
CA GLU A 168 -13.66 -8.89 1.83
C GLU A 168 -12.92 -7.67 1.29
N LEU A 169 -12.97 -7.45 -0.03
CA LEU A 169 -12.33 -6.32 -0.69
C LEU A 169 -12.77 -4.96 -0.10
N PHE A 170 -14.05 -4.82 0.22
CA PHE A 170 -14.63 -3.57 0.74
C PHE A 170 -14.87 -3.59 2.26
N SER A 171 -14.37 -4.62 2.94
CA SER A 171 -14.43 -4.73 4.39
C SER A 171 -13.62 -3.62 5.07
N ALA A 172 -13.98 -3.32 6.32
CA ALA A 172 -13.18 -2.42 7.14
C ALA A 172 -11.88 -3.13 7.53
N SER A 173 -10.74 -2.47 7.28
CA SER A 173 -9.45 -2.98 7.75
C SER A 173 -9.40 -2.96 9.28
N PRO A 174 -9.02 -4.06 9.95
CA PRO A 174 -8.73 -4.02 11.38
C PRO A 174 -7.53 -3.11 11.65
N ASN A 175 -7.40 -2.63 12.89
CA ASN A 175 -6.20 -1.90 13.29
C ASN A 175 -4.97 -2.78 13.04
N THR A 176 -3.96 -2.23 12.36
CA THR A 176 -2.75 -2.95 11.93
C THR A 176 -2.98 -4.11 10.94
N GLY A 177 -4.15 -4.17 10.29
CA GLY A 177 -4.33 -5.01 9.12
C GLY A 177 -3.34 -4.65 8.01
N VAL A 178 -2.82 -5.65 7.32
CA VAL A 178 -1.80 -5.49 6.27
C VAL A 178 -2.40 -5.87 4.92
N SER A 179 -2.24 -4.99 3.94
CA SER A 179 -2.56 -5.28 2.55
C SER A 179 -1.27 -5.20 1.74
N HIS A 180 -1.09 -6.11 0.80
CA HIS A 180 0.13 -6.20 0.00
C HIS A 180 -0.23 -6.19 -1.49
N PHE A 181 0.45 -5.31 -2.22
CA PHE A 181 0.30 -5.13 -3.65
C PHE A 181 1.69 -5.13 -4.30
N VAL A 182 1.78 -5.72 -5.48
CA VAL A 182 2.91 -5.57 -6.39
C VAL A 182 2.49 -4.58 -7.46
N VAL A 183 3.34 -3.59 -7.73
CA VAL A 183 3.09 -2.53 -8.72
C VAL A 183 4.23 -2.58 -9.73
N ASN A 184 3.89 -2.83 -11.00
CA ASN A 184 4.84 -2.76 -12.11
C ASN A 184 4.71 -1.40 -12.79
N VAL A 185 5.80 -0.62 -12.78
CA VAL A 185 5.84 0.73 -13.35
C VAL A 185 6.81 0.73 -14.52
N GLU A 186 6.29 0.71 -15.75
CA GLU A 186 7.10 0.65 -16.97
C GLU A 186 7.31 2.05 -17.58
N GLY A 187 8.48 2.63 -17.39
CA GLY A 187 8.84 3.91 -18.03
C GLY A 187 7.95 5.10 -17.64
N LYS A 188 8.36 6.32 -18.03
CA LYS A 188 7.67 7.56 -17.59
C LYS A 188 6.33 7.81 -18.29
N GLU A 189 6.04 7.07 -19.36
CA GLU A 189 4.90 7.30 -20.24
C GLU A 189 3.73 6.32 -20.01
N GLN A 190 3.94 5.23 -19.26
CA GLN A 190 2.94 4.19 -19.06
C GLN A 190 2.25 4.34 -17.70
N PHE A 191 1.30 5.26 -17.64
CA PHE A 191 0.32 5.34 -16.56
C PHE A 191 -1.07 5.03 -17.14
N PRO A 192 -1.88 4.15 -16.50
CA PRO A 192 -1.66 3.56 -15.18
C PRO A 192 -0.70 2.37 -15.16
N PRO A 193 -0.03 2.09 -14.02
CA PRO A 193 0.81 0.92 -13.85
C PRO A 193 -0.04 -0.36 -13.70
N ASP A 194 0.57 -1.52 -13.95
CA ASP A 194 -0.06 -2.79 -13.61
C ASP A 194 0.03 -3.03 -12.10
N ILE A 195 -1.10 -3.40 -11.50
CA ILE A 195 -1.21 -3.61 -10.05
C ILE A 195 -1.76 -4.99 -9.77
N TYR A 196 -1.05 -5.75 -8.94
CA TYR A 196 -1.41 -7.09 -8.50
C TYR A 196 -1.64 -7.08 -7.00
N CYS A 197 -2.87 -7.34 -6.57
CA CYS A 197 -3.19 -7.53 -5.18
C CYS A 197 -2.77 -8.93 -4.74
N ILE A 198 -1.97 -9.02 -3.67
CA ILE A 198 -1.55 -10.30 -3.09
C ILE A 198 -2.51 -10.70 -1.96
N TYR A 199 -2.83 -9.77 -1.06
CA TYR A 199 -3.83 -9.95 -0.01
C TYR A 199 -4.29 -8.60 0.54
N ILE A 200 -5.47 -8.57 1.15
CA ILE A 200 -6.06 -7.37 1.75
C ILE A 200 -6.43 -7.64 3.20
N ASN A 201 -6.18 -6.65 4.07
CA ASN A 201 -6.60 -6.66 5.46
C ASN A 201 -6.15 -7.90 6.24
N LYS A 202 -5.00 -8.51 5.88
CA LYS A 202 -4.43 -9.66 6.57
C LYS A 202 -4.09 -9.28 8.01
N HIS A 203 -4.51 -10.11 8.96
CA HIS A 203 -4.41 -9.81 10.39
C HIS A 203 -4.13 -11.05 11.24
N ASP A 204 -3.53 -12.09 10.65
CA ASP A 204 -3.17 -13.33 11.34
C ASP A 204 -2.23 -13.06 12.53
N HIS A 205 -1.41 -12.01 12.44
CA HIS A 205 -0.51 -11.56 13.51
C HIS A 205 -1.24 -11.00 14.74
N LEU A 206 -2.56 -10.77 14.65
CA LEU A 206 -3.41 -10.31 15.75
C LEU A 206 -4.17 -11.44 16.43
N GLN A 207 -4.10 -12.67 15.90
CA GLN A 207 -4.69 -13.81 16.56
C GLN A 207 -3.91 -14.05 17.86
N THR A 208 -4.60 -13.94 18.99
CA THR A 208 -4.04 -14.30 20.29
C THR A 208 -3.64 -15.77 20.26
N VAL A 209 -2.36 -16.06 20.51
CA VAL A 209 -1.93 -17.43 20.83
C VAL A 209 -2.71 -17.82 22.08
N GLU A 210 -3.67 -18.74 21.96
CA GLU A 210 -4.28 -19.32 23.16
C GLU A 210 -3.15 -19.94 23.99
N PRO A 211 -3.05 -19.63 25.30
CA PRO A 211 -2.08 -20.27 26.16
C PRO A 211 -2.39 -21.78 26.18
N SER A 212 -1.46 -22.57 25.66
CA SER A 212 -1.44 -24.04 25.73
C SER A 212 -1.37 -24.56 27.16
#